data_AF-A0A4Y7L0W8-F1
#
_entry.id   AF-A0A4Y7L0W8-F1
#
_cell.length_a   1.000
_cell.length_b   1.000
_cell.length_c   1.000
_cell.angle_alpha   90.00
_cell.angle_beta   90.00
_cell.angle_gamma   90.00
#
_symmetry.space_group_name_H-M   'P 1'
#
loop_
_entity.id
_entity.type
_entity.pdbx_description
1 polymer ?
#
loop_
_entity_poly.entity_id
_entity_poly.type
_entity_poly.pdbx_seq_one_letter_code
_entity_poly.pdbx_strand_id
1 'polypeptide(L)' 'MKASEIQIECETEGRNSQQKKTKPQFRPAKDDTKPVLRDPILRSDPIETEEAVLRLPPFPLVGLKP' A
#
# COMPACT_ATOMS: atom_id res chain seq x y z
N MET A 1 -33.09 -2.19 -26.54
CA MET A 1 -32.61 -3.37 -25.80
C MET A 1 -32.82 -3.09 -24.31
N LYS A 2 -33.57 -3.94 -23.59
CA LYS A 2 -33.83 -3.80 -22.15
C LYS A 2 -32.99 -4.85 -21.43
N ALA A 3 -32.08 -4.42 -20.57
CA ALA A 3 -31.35 -5.31 -19.67
C ALA A 3 -32.20 -5.53 -18.43
N SER A 4 -32.50 -6.80 -18.12
CA SER A 4 -33.17 -7.18 -16.88
C SER A 4 -32.09 -7.42 -15.82
N GLU A 5 -32.22 -6.69 -14.71
CA GLU A 5 -31.39 -6.85 -13.52
C GLU A 5 -31.78 -8.13 -12.78
N ILE A 6 -30.82 -9.04 -12.59
CA ILE A 6 -31.04 -10.27 -11.83
C ILE A 6 -30.81 -9.92 -10.35
N GLN A 7 -31.90 -9.86 -9.60
CA GLN A 7 -31.88 -9.80 -8.14
C GLN A 7 -31.56 -11.20 -7.62
N ILE A 8 -30.37 -11.38 -7.05
CA ILE A 8 -30.00 -12.62 -6.37
C ILE A 8 -30.42 -12.46 -4.91
N GLU A 9 -31.64 -12.91 -4.62
CA GLU A 9 -32.11 -13.12 -3.25
C GLU A 9 -31.71 -14.54 -2.82
N CYS A 10 -30.83 -14.65 -1.82
CA CYS A 10 -30.40 -15.92 -1.27
C CYS A 10 -31.21 -16.24 -0.01
N GLU A 11 -32.41 -16.79 -0.18
CA GLU A 11 -33.11 -17.47 0.90
C GLU A 11 -32.44 -18.81 1.21
N THR A 12 -32.23 -19.11 2.50
CA THR A 12 -31.89 -20.47 2.95
C THR A 12 -32.52 -20.69 4.31
N GLU A 13 -33.74 -21.26 4.31
CA GLU A 13 -34.28 -21.97 5.46
C GLU A 13 -33.70 -23.38 5.50
N GLY A 14 -33.03 -23.71 6.61
CA GLY A 14 -32.41 -25.01 6.82
C GLY A 14 -31.51 -24.96 8.04
N ARG A 15 -32.06 -25.35 9.20
CA ARG A 15 -31.28 -25.62 10.43
C ARG A 15 -30.38 -26.84 10.19
N ASN A 16 -29.22 -26.60 9.61
CA ASN A 16 -28.08 -27.50 9.69
C ASN A 16 -26.87 -26.60 9.97
N SER A 17 -26.12 -26.92 11.02
CA SER A 17 -24.94 -26.20 11.52
C SER A 17 -23.75 -26.29 10.56
N GLN A 18 -23.99 -25.99 9.28
CA GLN A 18 -22.97 -25.61 8.32
C GLN A 18 -22.78 -24.12 8.51
N GLN A 19 -21.80 -23.73 9.32
CA GLN A 19 -21.25 -22.38 9.29
C GLN A 19 -20.99 -22.06 7.82
N LYS A 20 -21.85 -21.23 7.22
CA LYS A 20 -21.75 -20.81 5.84
C LYS A 20 -20.33 -20.27 5.71
N LYS A 21 -19.47 -21.01 4.98
CA LYS A 21 -18.07 -20.66 4.78
C LYS A 21 -18.05 -19.42 3.90
N THR A 22 -18.30 -18.27 4.51
CA THR A 22 -18.20 -16.99 3.84
C THR A 22 -16.75 -16.83 3.41
N LYS A 23 -16.54 -16.42 2.16
CA LYS A 23 -15.20 -16.14 1.69
C LYS A 23 -14.57 -15.10 2.62
N PRO A 24 -13.31 -15.26 3.05
CA PRO A 24 -12.66 -14.23 3.83
C PRO A 24 -12.65 -12.92 3.02
N GLN A 25 -12.72 -11.80 3.73
CA GLN A 25 -12.61 -10.49 3.11
C GLN A 25 -11.31 -10.42 2.30
N PHE A 26 -11.39 -9.84 1.09
CA PHE A 26 -10.22 -9.60 0.26
C PHE A 26 -9.22 -8.73 1.03
N ARG A 27 -7.99 -9.22 1.15
CA ARG A 27 -6.86 -8.45 1.68
C ARG A 27 -5.85 -8.30 0.53
N PRO A 28 -5.52 -7.08 0.11
CA PRO A 28 -4.41 -6.87 -0.80
C PRO A 28 -3.16 -7.59 -0.28
N ALA A 29 -2.46 -8.27 -1.18
CA ALA A 29 -1.21 -8.94 -0.81
C ALA A 29 -0.26 -7.89 -0.23
N LYS A 30 0.43 -8.24 0.86
CA LYS A 30 1.53 -7.43 1.33
C LYS A 30 2.58 -7.45 0.23
N ASP A 31 2.76 -6.32 -0.42
CA ASP A 31 3.76 -6.18 -1.47
C ASP A 31 5.14 -6.11 -0.81
N ASP A 32 5.68 -7.29 -0.54
CA ASP A 32 7.00 -7.48 0.09
C ASP A 32 8.15 -7.16 -0.88
N THR A 33 7.86 -6.66 -2.09
CA THR A 33 8.89 -6.20 -3.03
C THR A 33 9.47 -4.82 -2.69
N LYS A 34 8.88 -4.10 -1.72
CA LYS A 34 9.42 -2.81 -1.29
C LYS A 34 10.72 -3.01 -0.51
N PRO A 35 11.84 -2.43 -0.96
CA PRO A 35 13.09 -2.52 -0.21
C PRO A 35 12.92 -1.88 1.16
N VAL A 36 13.67 -2.38 2.14
CA VAL A 36 13.70 -1.78 3.48
C VAL A 36 14.20 -0.35 3.34
N LEU A 37 13.42 0.61 3.85
CA LEU A 37 13.87 1.99 3.94
C LEU A 37 15.06 2.03 4.90
N ARG A 38 16.26 2.23 4.35
CA ARG A 38 17.50 2.41 5.12
C ARG A 38 17.98 3.83 4.94
N ASP A 39 18.31 4.48 6.05
CA ASP A 39 18.92 5.80 6.04
C ASP A 39 20.32 5.72 5.41
N PRO A 40 20.65 6.53 4.40
CA PRO A 40 22.00 6.60 3.82
C PRO A 40 23.11 6.86 4.85
N ILE A 41 22.79 7.53 5.97
CA ILE A 41 23.76 7.80 7.06
C ILE A 41 24.14 6.52 7.82
N LEU A 42 23.32 5.48 7.75
CA LEU A 42 23.55 4.19 8.42
C LEU A 42 24.25 3.16 7.50
N ARG A 43 24.76 3.58 6.34
CA ARG A 43 25.55 2.70 5.46
C ARG A 43 26.95 2.52 6.03
N SER A 44 27.53 1.34 5.82
CA SER A 44 28.88 1.00 6.30
C SER A 44 30.00 1.64 5.48
N ASP A 45 29.71 2.11 4.27
CA ASP A 45 30.67 2.77 3.39
C ASP A 45 30.74 4.27 3.73
N PRO A 46 31.91 4.78 4.17
CA PRO A 46 32.09 6.19 4.49
C PRO A 46 31.75 7.14 3.32
N ILE A 47 32.03 6.74 2.08
CA ILE A 47 31.89 7.63 0.91
C ILE A 47 30.41 7.91 0.62
N GLU A 48 29.56 6.88 0.66
CA GLU A 48 28.13 7.04 0.40
C GLU A 48 27.43 7.85 1.50
N THR A 49 27.91 7.77 2.73
CA THR A 49 27.38 8.53 3.87
C THR A 49 27.76 10.02 3.79
N GLU A 50 28.97 10.38 3.36
CA GLU A 50 29.40 11.77 3.21
C GLU A 50 28.55 12.55 2.19
N GLU A 51 28.23 11.95 1.04
CA GLU A 51 27.40 12.60 0.01
C GLU A 51 25.98 12.92 0.50
N ALA A 52 25.40 12.06 1.35
CA ALA A 52 24.06 12.25 1.91
C ALA A 52 24.01 13.34 2.99
N VAL A 53 25.07 13.48 3.79
CA VAL A 53 25.17 14.53 4.83
C VAL A 53 25.32 15.92 4.18
N LEU A 54 26.05 16.00 3.07
CA LEU A 54 26.30 17.27 2.37
C LEU A 54 25.13 17.73 1.50
N ARG A 55 24.20 16.85 1.16
CA ARG A 55 23.02 17.20 0.35
C ARG A 55 21.95 17.84 1.23
N LEU A 56 22.06 19.15 1.41
CA LEU A 56 21.03 19.95 2.07
C LEU A 56 19.67 19.71 1.37
N PRO A 57 18.56 19.58 2.13
CA PRO A 57 17.25 19.51 1.53
C PRO A 57 17.04 20.75 0.65
N PRO A 58 16.27 20.63 -0.45
CA PRO A 58 15.98 21.79 -1.29
C PRO A 58 15.36 22.88 -0.40
N PHE A 59 16.10 23.97 -0.23
CA PHE A 59 15.56 25.11 0.51
C PHE A 59 14.38 25.64 -0.29
N PRO A 60 13.26 25.97 0.38
CA PRO A 60 12.19 26.67 -0.30
C PRO A 60 12.79 27.94 -0.91
N LEU A 61 12.77 28.05 -2.24
CA LEU A 61 13.15 29.24 -2.98
C LEU A 61 12.05 30.31 -2.77
N VAL A 62 11.85 30.74 -1.53
CA VAL A 62 11.02 31.89 -1.21
C VAL A 62 11.81 33.15 -1.54
N GLY A 63 11.79 33.55 -2.81
CA GLY A 63 12.15 34.91 -3.21
C GLY A 63 13.29 35.10 -4.21
N LEU A 64 13.72 34.07 -4.94
CA LEU A 64 14.68 34.26 -6.05
C LEU A 64 13.95 34.93 -7.23
N LYS A 65 13.83 36.27 -7.16
CA LYS A 65 13.51 37.11 -8.32
C LYS A 65 14.76 37.21 -9.20
N PRO A 66 14.60 37.23 -10.54
CA PRO A 66 15.70 37.32 -11.49
C PRO A 66 16.53 38.60 -11.34
#